data_AF-A0A9C9KYJ2-F1
#
_entry.id   AF-A0A9C9KYJ2-F1
#
_cell.length_a   1.000
_cell.length_b   1.000
_cell.length_c   1.000
_cell.angle_alpha   90.00
_cell.angle_beta   90.00
_cell.angle_gamma   90.00
#
_symmetry.space_group_name_H-M   'P 1'
#
loop_
_entity.id
_entity.type
_entity.pdbx_description
1 polymer ?
#
loop_
_entity_poly.entity_id
_entity_poly.type
_entity_poly.pdbx_seq_one_letter_code
_entity_poly.pdbx_strand_id
1 'polypeptide(L)'
;MVRPTINPPPEGADLNKLIHSYSIPPQPHILSDIQNANDDLTAISSIIIKDVALSSGLLQTINSPYYGLANHITSIQQAAVLLGLKAVKNIINCQLLQAESGNYKNKNLSDFWQSATDVANTAATLVNILGFGSTDEAYTLGLFHDYGIPVLMSKHKDYQTIIQAAYNFDNTHITQIENEHYATNHAVLGYLISRTWKLPEHLRIAIRDHHNFERLSFKRNDYGTEADTMLAILKMSEHISHIHSAPGEDQQDNEWSIIKSDLFDFMGISEPDFIDISDSVIEKLNLY
;
A
#
# COMPACT_ATOMS: atom_id res chain seq x y z
N MET A 1 3.35 12.77 25.37
CA MET A 1 2.37 12.69 24.28
C MET A 1 1.41 11.57 24.58
N VAL A 2 0.09 11.82 24.51
CA VAL A 2 -0.93 10.77 24.59
C VAL A 2 -0.85 9.99 23.29
N ARG A 3 -0.65 8.67 23.36
CA ARG A 3 -0.63 7.83 22.16
C ARG A 3 -2.05 7.76 21.59
N PRO A 4 -2.27 8.02 20.29
CA PRO A 4 -3.60 8.07 19.71
C PRO A 4 -4.18 6.66 19.62
N THR A 5 -5.43 6.49 20.08
CA THR A 5 -6.19 5.25 19.88
C THR A 5 -6.87 5.31 18.52
N ILE A 6 -6.43 4.48 17.56
CA ILE A 6 -7.23 4.23 16.35
C ILE A 6 -8.49 3.49 16.79
N ASN A 7 -9.66 4.04 16.44
CA ASN A 7 -10.93 3.37 16.71
C ASN A 7 -10.92 1.99 16.02
N PRO A 8 -11.34 0.93 16.72
CA PRO A 8 -11.46 -0.38 16.10
C PRO A 8 -12.37 -0.29 14.87
N PRO A 9 -12.13 -1.12 13.84
CA PRO A 9 -12.95 -1.11 12.65
C PRO A 9 -14.41 -1.39 13.04
N PRO A 10 -15.38 -0.70 12.40
CA PRO A 10 -16.79 -0.87 12.70
C PRO A 10 -17.24 -2.33 12.53
N GLU A 11 -18.12 -2.79 13.40
CA GLU A 11 -18.55 -4.19 13.44
C GLU A 11 -19.90 -4.41 12.75
N GLY A 12 -20.08 -5.59 12.16
CA GLY A 12 -21.38 -6.10 11.70
C GLY A 12 -22.22 -5.11 10.88
N ALA A 13 -23.25 -4.54 11.51
CA ALA A 13 -24.22 -3.63 10.88
C ALA A 13 -23.59 -2.29 10.44
N ASP A 14 -22.62 -1.77 11.19
CA ASP A 14 -21.94 -0.52 10.85
C ASP A 14 -21.03 -0.70 9.63
N LEU A 15 -20.42 -1.88 9.51
CA LEU A 15 -19.63 -2.27 8.35
C LEU A 15 -20.48 -2.33 7.08
N ASN A 16 -21.66 -2.94 7.16
CA ASN A 16 -22.60 -2.97 6.05
C ASN A 16 -23.04 -1.56 5.66
N LYS A 17 -23.34 -0.70 6.64
CA LYS A 17 -23.71 0.70 6.37
C LYS A 17 -22.63 1.44 5.60
N LEU A 18 -21.36 1.28 5.98
CA LEU A 18 -20.22 1.92 5.30
C LEU A 18 -20.01 1.39 3.88
N ILE A 19 -20.11 0.07 3.69
CA ILE A 19 -20.01 -0.55 2.35
C ILE A 19 -21.04 0.08 1.40
N HIS A 20 -22.28 0.24 1.86
CA HIS A 20 -23.34 0.83 1.06
C HIS A 20 -23.14 2.35 0.86
N SER A 21 -22.79 3.11 1.90
CA SER A 21 -22.67 4.57 1.82
C SER A 21 -21.51 5.02 0.94
N TYR A 22 -20.37 4.33 1.05
CA TYR A 22 -19.17 4.63 0.27
C TYR A 22 -19.15 3.92 -1.09
N SER A 23 -20.16 3.10 -1.39
CA SER A 23 -20.25 2.35 -2.65
C SER A 23 -18.96 1.59 -2.93
N ILE A 24 -18.48 0.87 -1.91
CA ILE A 24 -17.26 0.06 -2.01
C ILE A 24 -17.40 -0.88 -3.20
N PRO A 25 -16.48 -0.85 -4.19
CA PRO A 25 -16.67 -1.57 -5.43
C PRO A 25 -16.75 -3.07 -5.16
N PRO A 26 -17.72 -3.78 -5.76
CA PRO A 26 -17.73 -5.23 -5.71
C PRO A 26 -16.47 -5.76 -6.39
N GLN A 27 -16.12 -7.00 -6.10
CA GLN A 27 -15.00 -7.65 -6.78
C GLN A 27 -15.23 -7.68 -8.30
N PRO A 28 -14.32 -7.14 -9.14
CA PRO A 28 -14.47 -7.16 -10.59
C PRO A 28 -14.57 -8.59 -11.15
N HIS A 29 -15.39 -8.79 -12.19
CA HIS A 29 -15.61 -10.12 -12.79
C HIS A 29 -14.32 -10.83 -13.23
N ILE A 30 -13.34 -10.07 -13.73
CA ILE A 30 -12.02 -10.60 -14.11
C ILE A 30 -11.32 -11.30 -12.92
N LEU A 31 -11.48 -10.81 -11.69
CA LEU A 31 -10.92 -11.48 -10.51
C LEU A 31 -11.65 -12.79 -10.18
N SER A 32 -12.94 -12.88 -10.48
CA SER A 32 -13.67 -14.14 -10.36
C SER A 32 -13.14 -15.17 -11.37
N ASP A 33 -12.85 -14.74 -12.60
CA ASP A 33 -12.26 -15.59 -13.63
C ASP A 33 -10.85 -16.07 -13.25
N ILE A 34 -10.03 -15.19 -12.67
CA ILE A 34 -8.70 -15.53 -12.14
C ILE A 34 -8.77 -16.48 -10.94
N GLN A 35 -9.78 -16.34 -10.09
CA GLN A 35 -10.03 -17.30 -9.00
C GLN A 35 -10.44 -18.67 -9.55
N ASN A 36 -11.33 -18.68 -10.55
CA ASN A 36 -11.80 -19.91 -11.20
C ASN A 36 -10.71 -20.62 -12.01
N ALA A 37 -9.66 -19.90 -12.41
CA ALA A 37 -8.50 -20.48 -13.07
C ALA A 37 -7.66 -21.41 -12.15
N ASN A 38 -8.01 -21.55 -10.85
CA ASN A 38 -7.42 -22.54 -9.92
C ASN A 38 -5.88 -22.56 -9.95
N ASP A 39 -5.26 -21.38 -9.84
CA ASP A 39 -3.80 -21.24 -9.81
C ASP A 39 -3.06 -21.65 -11.09
N ASP A 40 -3.78 -21.89 -12.20
CA ASP A 40 -3.17 -22.10 -13.52
C ASP A 40 -2.68 -20.77 -14.11
N LEU A 41 -1.36 -20.59 -14.05
CA LEU A 41 -0.67 -19.41 -14.58
C LEU A 41 -0.91 -19.20 -16.09
N THR A 42 -1.09 -20.28 -16.86
CA THR A 42 -1.36 -20.20 -18.30
C THR A 42 -2.77 -19.70 -18.56
N ALA A 43 -3.74 -20.20 -17.80
CA ALA A 43 -5.13 -19.73 -17.86
C ALA A 43 -5.23 -18.26 -17.43
N ILE A 44 -4.55 -17.88 -16.34
CA ILE A 44 -4.50 -16.50 -15.85
C ILE A 44 -3.83 -15.58 -16.86
N SER A 45 -2.70 -15.96 -17.44
CA SER A 45 -2.06 -15.20 -18.52
C SER A 45 -2.99 -14.99 -19.72
N SER A 46 -3.79 -16.01 -20.06
CA SER A 46 -4.77 -15.94 -21.17
C SER A 46 -5.95 -15.01 -20.87
N ILE A 47 -6.28 -14.81 -19.59
CA ILE A 47 -7.26 -13.82 -19.15
C ILE A 47 -6.65 -12.42 -19.26
N ILE A 48 -5.44 -12.21 -18.74
CA ILE A 48 -4.73 -10.92 -18.74
C ILE A 48 -4.54 -10.38 -20.16
N ILE A 49 -4.12 -11.23 -21.11
CA ILE A 49 -3.85 -10.84 -22.51
C ILE A 49 -5.06 -10.21 -23.20
N LYS A 50 -6.27 -10.57 -22.78
CA LYS A 50 -7.52 -10.02 -23.34
C LYS A 50 -7.83 -8.62 -22.82
N ASP A 51 -7.19 -8.19 -21.75
CA ASP A 51 -7.34 -6.89 -21.12
C ASP A 51 -6.08 -6.04 -21.32
N VAL A 52 -6.21 -4.96 -22.10
CA VAL A 52 -5.09 -4.09 -22.47
C VAL A 52 -4.52 -3.35 -21.24
N ALA A 53 -5.37 -2.98 -20.28
CA ALA A 53 -4.93 -2.27 -19.08
C ALA A 53 -4.15 -3.21 -18.15
N LEU A 54 -4.64 -4.43 -17.95
CA LEU A 54 -3.94 -5.44 -17.15
C LEU A 54 -2.64 -5.90 -17.81
N SER A 55 -2.65 -6.08 -19.12
CA SER A 55 -1.45 -6.42 -19.89
C SER A 55 -0.39 -5.33 -19.78
N SER A 56 -0.79 -4.07 -20.00
CA SER A 56 0.10 -2.91 -19.92
C SER A 56 0.68 -2.76 -18.52
N GLY A 57 -0.17 -2.81 -17.49
CA GLY A 57 0.27 -2.66 -16.12
C GLY A 57 1.20 -3.81 -15.68
N LEU A 58 0.89 -5.07 -16.03
CA LEU A 58 1.76 -6.21 -15.68
C LEU A 58 3.14 -6.06 -16.33
N LEU A 59 3.19 -5.62 -17.59
CA LEU A 59 4.43 -5.33 -18.30
C LEU A 59 5.17 -4.14 -17.67
N GLN A 60 4.48 -3.07 -17.27
CA GLN A 60 5.11 -1.95 -16.57
C GLN A 60 5.70 -2.40 -15.24
N THR A 61 4.99 -3.24 -14.47
CA THR A 61 5.49 -3.74 -13.19
C THR A 61 6.75 -4.58 -13.38
N ILE A 62 6.75 -5.62 -14.23
CA ILE A 62 7.94 -6.48 -14.43
C ILE A 62 9.13 -5.74 -15.05
N ASN A 63 8.89 -4.66 -15.78
CA ASN A 63 9.95 -3.84 -16.37
C ASN A 63 10.37 -2.65 -15.50
N SER A 64 9.80 -2.52 -14.30
CA SER A 64 10.25 -1.50 -13.35
C SER A 64 11.72 -1.74 -12.95
N PRO A 65 12.47 -0.67 -12.61
CA PRO A 65 13.86 -0.78 -12.18
C PRO A 65 14.09 -1.83 -11.09
N TYR A 66 13.09 -2.05 -10.24
CA TYR A 66 13.09 -3.06 -9.18
C TYR A 66 13.50 -4.47 -9.66
N TYR A 67 12.94 -4.94 -10.78
CA TYR A 67 13.22 -6.29 -11.26
C TYR A 67 14.60 -6.42 -11.92
N GLY A 68 15.28 -5.29 -12.17
CA GLY A 68 16.68 -5.26 -12.63
C GLY A 68 16.94 -6.06 -13.91
N LEU A 69 15.93 -6.21 -14.77
CA LEU A 69 16.01 -7.09 -15.93
C LEU A 69 16.92 -6.48 -17.00
N ALA A 70 17.89 -7.26 -17.47
CA ALA A 70 18.82 -6.84 -18.53
C ALA A 70 18.13 -6.54 -19.85
N ASN A 71 16.98 -7.17 -20.12
CA ASN A 71 16.16 -6.93 -21.31
C ASN A 71 14.71 -6.69 -20.91
N HIS A 72 14.06 -5.77 -21.64
CA HIS A 72 12.66 -5.46 -21.45
C HIS A 72 11.78 -6.67 -21.85
N ILE A 73 10.88 -7.07 -20.96
CA ILE A 73 9.89 -8.12 -21.19
C ILE A 73 8.73 -7.54 -21.99
N THR A 74 8.31 -8.24 -23.04
CA THR A 74 7.20 -7.82 -23.92
C THR A 74 6.08 -8.85 -23.98
N SER A 75 6.28 -10.03 -23.38
CA SER A 75 5.31 -11.14 -23.37
C SER A 75 4.65 -11.29 -22.01
N ILE A 76 3.32 -11.38 -21.98
CA ILE A 76 2.54 -11.59 -20.75
C ILE A 76 2.82 -12.96 -20.13
N GLN A 77 2.92 -14.03 -20.95
CA GLN A 77 3.30 -15.35 -20.43
C GLN A 77 4.69 -15.32 -19.81
N GLN A 78 5.65 -14.64 -20.44
CA GLN A 78 7.01 -14.52 -19.91
C GLN A 78 7.01 -13.70 -18.61
N ALA A 79 6.28 -12.59 -18.57
CA ALA A 79 6.10 -11.78 -17.37
C ALA A 79 5.49 -12.62 -16.24
N ALA A 80 4.44 -13.38 -16.52
CA ALA A 80 3.75 -14.20 -15.53
C ALA A 80 4.66 -15.31 -14.96
N VAL A 81 5.49 -15.93 -15.79
CA VAL A 81 6.49 -16.93 -15.34
C VAL A 81 7.56 -16.30 -14.47
N LEU A 82 8.07 -15.12 -14.84
CA LEU A 82 9.13 -14.44 -14.09
C LEU A 82 8.64 -13.88 -12.75
N LEU A 83 7.43 -13.33 -12.72
CA LEU A 83 6.79 -12.82 -11.51
C LEU A 83 6.30 -13.94 -10.59
N GLY A 84 5.87 -15.06 -11.18
CA GLY A 84 5.16 -16.11 -10.47
C GLY A 84 3.70 -15.74 -10.19
N LEU A 85 2.92 -16.79 -9.90
CA LEU A 85 1.47 -16.70 -9.79
C LEU A 85 0.96 -15.72 -8.73
N LYS A 86 1.57 -15.73 -7.55
CA LYS A 86 1.13 -14.91 -6.40
C LYS A 86 1.28 -13.41 -6.71
N ALA A 87 2.45 -13.02 -7.23
CA ALA A 87 2.73 -11.66 -7.68
C ALA A 87 1.81 -11.21 -8.83
N VAL A 88 1.57 -12.07 -9.83
CA VAL A 88 0.65 -11.78 -10.94
C VAL A 88 -0.77 -11.47 -10.41
N LYS A 89 -1.29 -12.31 -9.51
CA LYS A 89 -2.61 -12.09 -8.91
C LYS A 89 -2.67 -10.79 -8.13
N ASN A 90 -1.64 -10.49 -7.36
CA ASN A 90 -1.53 -9.25 -6.61
C ASN A 90 -1.51 -8.02 -7.52
N ILE A 91 -0.69 -8.03 -8.58
CA ILE A 91 -0.59 -6.94 -9.55
C ILE A 91 -1.91 -6.72 -10.32
N ILE A 92 -2.64 -7.78 -10.64
CA ILE A 92 -3.95 -7.65 -11.27
C ILE A 92 -4.98 -7.06 -10.30
N ASN A 93 -4.99 -7.51 -9.04
CA ASN A 93 -5.82 -6.89 -8.01
C ASN A 93 -5.52 -5.38 -7.93
N CYS A 94 -4.24 -5.01 -8.00
CA CYS A 94 -3.76 -3.62 -8.02
C CYS A 94 -4.33 -2.80 -9.15
N GLN A 95 -4.23 -3.30 -10.38
CA GLN A 95 -4.66 -2.56 -11.56
C GLN A 95 -6.17 -2.46 -11.68
N LEU A 96 -6.89 -3.51 -11.28
CA LEU A 96 -8.35 -3.46 -11.24
C LEU A 96 -8.83 -2.46 -10.18
N LEU A 97 -8.14 -2.37 -9.04
CA LEU A 97 -8.40 -1.33 -8.04
C LEU A 97 -8.18 0.07 -8.61
N GLN A 98 -7.07 0.31 -9.31
CA GLN A 98 -6.83 1.60 -9.97
C GLN A 98 -7.89 1.94 -11.02
N ALA A 99 -8.30 0.96 -11.84
CA ALA A 99 -9.29 1.16 -12.89
C ALA A 99 -10.67 1.54 -12.33
N GLU A 100 -11.11 0.87 -11.26
CA GLU A 100 -12.35 1.24 -10.55
C GLU A 100 -12.25 2.64 -9.96
N SER A 101 -11.07 3.04 -9.49
CA SER A 101 -10.84 4.40 -9.02
C SER A 101 -10.88 5.47 -10.10
N GLY A 102 -10.57 5.12 -11.36
CA GLY A 102 -10.72 6.00 -12.51
C GLY A 102 -12.17 6.40 -12.80
N ASN A 103 -13.16 5.67 -12.26
CA ASN A 103 -14.57 6.05 -12.31
C ASN A 103 -14.92 7.16 -11.31
N TYR A 104 -14.03 7.47 -10.36
CA TYR A 104 -14.20 8.62 -9.48
C TYR A 104 -13.94 9.91 -10.27
N LYS A 105 -14.88 10.85 -10.26
CA LYS A 105 -14.91 12.06 -11.11
C LYS A 105 -13.75 13.05 -10.90
N ASN A 106 -12.72 12.70 -10.13
CA ASN A 106 -11.59 13.57 -9.83
C ASN A 106 -10.43 13.30 -10.79
N LYS A 107 -10.13 14.31 -11.61
CA LYS A 107 -9.08 14.29 -12.63
C LYS A 107 -7.64 14.36 -12.09
N ASN A 108 -7.42 14.17 -10.78
CA ASN A 108 -6.13 14.46 -10.15
C ASN A 108 -5.68 13.38 -9.15
N LEU A 109 -5.84 12.11 -9.51
CA LEU A 109 -5.29 10.98 -8.75
C LEU A 109 -3.94 10.49 -9.31
N SER A 110 -3.39 11.13 -10.34
CA SER A 110 -2.09 10.74 -10.92
C SER A 110 -1.00 10.73 -9.88
N ASP A 111 -0.93 11.79 -9.08
CA ASP A 111 0.13 11.99 -8.09
C ASP A 111 -0.02 11.00 -6.92
N PHE A 112 -1.27 10.71 -6.55
CA PHE A 112 -1.60 9.66 -5.59
C PHE A 112 -1.12 8.28 -6.07
N TRP A 113 -1.43 7.91 -7.31
CA TRP A 113 -1.03 6.62 -7.87
C TRP A 113 0.48 6.51 -8.05
N GLN A 114 1.13 7.61 -8.41
CA GLN A 114 2.59 7.66 -8.48
C GLN A 114 3.19 7.42 -7.10
N SER A 115 2.77 8.16 -6.08
CA SER A 115 3.25 8.00 -4.70
C SER A 115 3.02 6.57 -4.17
N ALA A 116 1.82 6.02 -4.37
CA ALA A 116 1.53 4.63 -4.00
C ALA A 116 2.43 3.62 -4.73
N THR A 117 2.73 3.87 -6.00
CA THR A 117 3.64 3.03 -6.81
C THR A 117 5.08 3.12 -6.31
N ASP A 118 5.53 4.31 -5.94
CA ASP A 118 6.86 4.54 -5.39
C ASP A 118 7.02 3.80 -4.06
N VAL A 119 6.05 3.93 -3.14
CA VAL A 119 6.04 3.15 -1.88
C VAL A 119 6.01 1.64 -2.14
N ALA A 120 5.22 1.16 -3.11
CA ALA A 120 5.17 -0.25 -3.47
C ALA A 120 6.53 -0.79 -3.97
N ASN A 121 7.20 -0.05 -4.86
CA ASN A 121 8.52 -0.39 -5.36
C ASN A 121 9.57 -0.37 -4.24
N THR A 122 9.54 0.66 -3.38
CA THR A 122 10.42 0.78 -2.22
C THR A 122 10.22 -0.40 -1.27
N ALA A 123 8.98 -0.78 -0.94
CA ALA A 123 8.69 -1.91 -0.07
C ALA A 123 9.16 -3.26 -0.63
N ALA A 124 8.95 -3.48 -1.93
CA ALA A 124 9.45 -4.66 -2.63
C ALA A 124 10.98 -4.74 -2.65
N THR A 125 11.65 -3.58 -2.81
CA THR A 125 13.11 -3.44 -2.79
C THR A 125 13.67 -3.69 -1.40
N LEU A 126 13.05 -3.08 -0.40
CA LEU A 126 13.44 -3.20 1.00
C LEU A 126 13.38 -4.64 1.48
N VAL A 127 12.28 -5.36 1.22
CA VAL A 127 12.14 -6.78 1.56
C VAL A 127 13.20 -7.65 0.91
N ASN A 128 13.54 -7.35 -0.35
CA ASN A 128 14.59 -8.08 -1.08
C ASN A 128 15.97 -7.86 -0.43
N ILE A 129 16.31 -6.62 -0.07
CA ILE A 129 17.57 -6.28 0.60
C ILE A 129 17.65 -6.92 2.00
N LEU A 130 16.58 -6.82 2.78
CA LEU A 130 16.51 -7.40 4.12
C LEU A 130 16.53 -8.93 4.12
N GLY A 131 16.15 -9.57 3.01
CA GLY A 131 16.20 -11.02 2.86
C GLY A 131 15.12 -11.78 3.63
N PHE A 132 14.06 -11.10 4.10
CA PHE A 132 12.91 -11.72 4.76
C PHE A 132 11.59 -11.03 4.38
N GLY A 133 10.52 -11.81 4.33
CA GLY A 133 9.19 -11.36 3.91
C GLY A 133 8.87 -11.70 2.46
N SER A 134 7.62 -11.43 2.06
CA SER A 134 7.12 -11.72 0.72
C SER A 134 7.13 -10.43 -0.11
N THR A 135 8.04 -10.32 -1.07
CA THR A 135 8.19 -9.14 -1.95
C THR A 135 6.87 -8.67 -2.57
N ASP A 136 6.10 -9.63 -3.09
CA ASP A 136 4.83 -9.40 -3.75
C ASP A 136 3.75 -8.89 -2.79
N GLU A 137 3.78 -9.33 -1.53
CA GLU A 137 2.89 -8.82 -0.49
C GLU A 137 3.31 -7.44 -0.02
N ALA A 138 4.61 -7.16 0.07
CA ALA A 138 5.14 -5.83 0.39
C ALA A 138 4.78 -4.82 -0.71
N TYR A 139 4.92 -5.20 -1.98
CA TYR A 139 4.45 -4.41 -3.12
C TYR A 139 2.95 -4.13 -3.04
N THR A 140 2.16 -5.19 -2.77
CA THR A 140 0.70 -5.10 -2.60
C THR A 140 0.35 -4.12 -1.50
N LEU A 141 0.98 -4.24 -0.33
CA LEU A 141 0.73 -3.35 0.80
C LEU A 141 1.09 -1.90 0.47
N GLY A 142 2.27 -1.66 -0.11
CA GLY A 142 2.70 -0.32 -0.48
C GLY A 142 1.77 0.35 -1.49
N LEU A 143 1.19 -0.40 -2.43
CA LEU A 143 0.23 0.19 -3.37
C LEU A 143 -1.16 0.46 -2.76
N PHE A 144 -1.55 -0.28 -1.70
CA PHE A 144 -2.93 -0.30 -1.22
C PHE A 144 -3.19 0.30 0.14
N HIS A 145 -2.17 0.54 0.95
CA HIS A 145 -2.35 1.05 2.30
C HIS A 145 -3.29 2.28 2.33
N ASP A 146 -3.14 3.18 1.36
CA ASP A 146 -3.94 4.41 1.26
C ASP A 146 -5.14 4.35 0.30
N TYR A 147 -5.56 3.17 -0.16
CA TYR A 147 -6.63 3.08 -1.17
C TYR A 147 -7.99 3.66 -0.70
N GLY A 148 -8.20 3.84 0.61
CA GLY A 148 -9.36 4.57 1.13
C GLY A 148 -9.41 6.06 0.76
N ILE A 149 -8.27 6.67 0.43
CA ILE A 149 -8.14 8.09 0.07
C ILE A 149 -8.94 8.41 -1.21
N PRO A 150 -8.72 7.73 -2.36
CA PRO A 150 -9.56 7.90 -3.55
C PRO A 150 -11.07 7.76 -3.28
N VAL A 151 -11.46 6.83 -2.40
CA VAL A 151 -12.86 6.61 -2.05
C VAL A 151 -13.42 7.82 -1.31
N LEU A 152 -12.71 8.37 -0.33
CA LEU A 152 -13.11 9.59 0.39
C LEU A 152 -13.14 10.79 -0.56
N MET A 153 -12.12 10.99 -1.38
CA MET A 153 -12.06 12.05 -2.39
C MET A 153 -13.25 12.01 -3.35
N SER A 154 -13.72 10.82 -3.72
CA SER A 154 -14.84 10.66 -4.64
C SER A 154 -16.18 11.08 -4.03
N LYS A 155 -16.32 10.96 -2.71
CA LYS A 155 -17.56 11.22 -1.96
C LYS A 155 -17.61 12.63 -1.39
N HIS A 156 -16.45 13.18 -1.01
CA HIS A 156 -16.32 14.42 -0.27
C HIS A 156 -15.47 15.40 -1.06
N LYS A 157 -16.10 16.46 -1.60
CA LYS A 157 -15.43 17.45 -2.45
C LYS A 157 -14.39 18.30 -1.72
N ASP A 158 -14.56 18.45 -0.41
CA ASP A 158 -13.71 19.19 0.51
C ASP A 158 -12.52 18.37 1.03
N TYR A 159 -12.49 17.07 0.75
CA TYR A 159 -11.48 16.16 1.29
C TYR A 159 -10.04 16.60 0.99
N GLN A 160 -9.75 17.00 -0.25
CA GLN A 160 -8.42 17.46 -0.63
C GLN A 160 -7.96 18.67 0.21
N THR A 161 -8.86 19.60 0.50
CA THR A 161 -8.56 20.77 1.34
C THR A 161 -8.35 20.38 2.80
N ILE A 162 -9.15 19.44 3.31
CA ILE A 162 -9.03 18.95 4.70
C ILE A 162 -7.71 18.21 4.91
N ILE A 163 -7.28 17.34 3.99
CA ILE A 163 -6.00 16.63 4.14
C ILE A 163 -4.81 17.58 3.99
N GLN A 164 -4.85 18.55 3.06
CA GLN A 164 -3.79 19.55 2.94
C GLN A 164 -3.66 20.39 4.21
N ALA A 165 -4.79 20.73 4.85
CA ALA A 165 -4.76 21.39 6.14
C ALA A 165 -4.17 20.48 7.23
N ALA A 166 -4.54 19.19 7.25
CA ALA A 166 -4.02 18.20 8.20
C ALA A 166 -2.49 18.08 8.15
N TYR A 167 -1.90 18.03 6.95
CA TYR A 167 -0.45 17.99 6.76
C TYR A 167 0.28 19.24 7.28
N ASN A 168 -0.42 20.37 7.42
CA ASN A 168 0.14 21.63 7.92
C ASN A 168 -0.01 21.82 9.44
N PHE A 169 -0.70 20.91 10.15
CA PHE A 169 -0.88 21.01 11.59
C PHE A 169 0.06 20.06 12.33
N ASP A 170 0.91 20.62 13.18
CA ASP A 170 1.76 19.86 14.09
C ASP A 170 0.88 19.01 15.04
N ASN A 171 1.15 17.70 15.08
CA ASN A 171 0.61 16.73 16.05
C ASN A 171 -0.85 16.26 15.87
N THR A 172 -1.49 16.43 14.71
CA THR A 172 -2.84 15.84 14.48
C THR A 172 -2.80 14.72 13.44
N HIS A 173 -3.27 13.53 13.80
CA HIS A 173 -3.32 12.39 12.88
C HIS A 173 -4.40 12.58 11.82
N ILE A 174 -4.05 12.34 10.55
CA ILE A 174 -4.98 12.42 9.42
C ILE A 174 -6.23 11.57 9.64
N THR A 175 -6.09 10.36 10.19
CA THR A 175 -7.22 9.46 10.48
C THR A 175 -8.16 10.01 11.55
N GLN A 176 -7.67 10.80 12.51
CA GLN A 176 -8.50 11.46 13.50
C GLN A 176 -9.34 12.56 12.86
N ILE A 177 -8.72 13.42 12.03
CA ILE A 177 -9.40 14.48 11.30
C ILE A 177 -10.49 13.88 10.41
N GLU A 178 -10.19 12.81 9.68
CA GLU A 178 -11.18 12.12 8.85
C GLU A 178 -12.34 11.54 9.67
N ASN A 179 -12.05 10.91 10.81
CA ASN A 179 -13.09 10.38 11.69
C ASN A 179 -14.03 11.49 12.19
N GLU A 180 -13.49 12.65 12.56
CA GLU A 180 -14.27 13.80 13.03
C GLU A 180 -15.14 14.41 11.91
N HIS A 181 -14.62 14.48 10.68
CA HIS A 181 -15.31 15.10 9.55
C HIS A 181 -16.27 14.16 8.81
N TYR A 182 -15.93 12.87 8.69
CA TYR A 182 -16.60 11.91 7.81
C TYR A 182 -17.12 10.67 8.54
N ALA A 183 -16.94 10.57 9.87
CA ALA A 183 -17.32 9.42 10.69
C ALA A 183 -16.63 8.09 10.26
N THR A 184 -15.55 8.18 9.48
CA THR A 184 -14.67 7.07 9.08
C THR A 184 -13.35 7.67 8.59
N ASN A 185 -12.33 6.84 8.45
CA ASN A 185 -11.02 7.22 7.90
C ASN A 185 -10.62 6.33 6.71
N HIS A 186 -9.59 6.73 5.97
CA HIS A 186 -9.14 6.00 4.78
C HIS A 186 -8.61 4.61 5.13
N ALA A 187 -7.91 4.42 6.25
CA ALA A 187 -7.38 3.12 6.66
C ALA A 187 -8.51 2.10 6.91
N VAL A 188 -9.61 2.52 7.53
CA VAL A 188 -10.82 1.70 7.69
C VAL A 188 -11.42 1.35 6.33
N LEU A 189 -11.56 2.31 5.41
CA LEU A 189 -12.10 2.04 4.08
C LEU A 189 -11.18 1.09 3.28
N GLY A 190 -9.86 1.26 3.37
CA GLY A 190 -8.86 0.36 2.78
C GLY A 190 -8.99 -1.07 3.31
N TYR A 191 -9.22 -1.23 4.61
CA TYR A 191 -9.53 -2.53 5.22
C TYR A 191 -10.81 -3.16 4.64
N LEU A 192 -11.88 -2.39 4.47
CA LEU A 192 -13.15 -2.89 3.90
C LEU A 192 -13.00 -3.35 2.46
N ILE A 193 -12.24 -2.60 1.67
CA ILE A 193 -11.96 -2.90 0.25
C ILE A 193 -11.13 -4.17 0.16
N SER A 194 -10.00 -4.22 0.88
CA SER A 194 -9.13 -5.39 0.90
C SER A 194 -9.83 -6.65 1.41
N ARG A 195 -10.80 -6.54 2.33
CA ARG A 195 -11.66 -7.64 2.77
C ARG A 195 -12.60 -8.13 1.67
N THR A 196 -13.27 -7.21 0.99
CA THR A 196 -14.17 -7.54 -0.14
C THR A 196 -13.39 -8.25 -1.25
N TRP A 197 -12.12 -7.91 -1.41
CA TRP A 197 -11.22 -8.42 -2.44
C TRP A 197 -10.41 -9.64 -1.97
N LYS A 198 -10.66 -10.12 -0.74
CA LYS A 198 -10.08 -11.32 -0.13
C LYS A 198 -8.55 -11.31 -0.05
N LEU A 199 -7.94 -10.15 0.22
CA LEU A 199 -6.52 -10.10 0.56
C LEU A 199 -6.21 -10.91 1.83
N PRO A 200 -5.00 -11.46 1.97
CA PRO A 200 -4.55 -12.14 3.18
C PRO A 200 -4.80 -11.31 4.44
N GLU A 201 -5.20 -11.97 5.54
CA GLU A 201 -5.60 -11.28 6.78
C GLU A 201 -4.48 -10.36 7.31
N HIS A 202 -3.22 -10.79 7.26
CA HIS A 202 -2.10 -9.97 7.74
C HIS A 202 -1.94 -8.66 6.96
N LEU A 203 -2.14 -8.67 5.64
CA LEU A 203 -2.13 -7.45 4.83
C LEU A 203 -3.33 -6.57 5.12
N ARG A 204 -4.51 -7.15 5.33
CA ARG A 204 -5.69 -6.37 5.73
C ARG A 204 -5.45 -5.66 7.06
N ILE A 205 -4.88 -6.37 8.02
CA ILE A 205 -4.52 -5.81 9.32
C ILE A 205 -3.48 -4.69 9.17
N ALA A 206 -2.43 -4.89 8.37
CA ALA A 206 -1.43 -3.85 8.12
C ALA A 206 -2.04 -2.60 7.45
N ILE A 207 -2.91 -2.77 6.46
CA ILE A 207 -3.68 -1.68 5.83
C ILE A 207 -4.56 -0.96 6.84
N ARG A 208 -5.20 -1.66 7.77
CA ARG A 208 -6.05 -1.02 8.78
C ARG A 208 -5.24 -0.17 9.77
N ASP A 209 -4.08 -0.69 10.15
CA ASP A 209 -3.28 -0.20 11.28
C ASP A 209 -2.06 0.62 10.83
N HIS A 210 -1.96 1.05 9.56
CA HIS A 210 -0.75 1.72 9.08
C HIS A 210 -0.45 3.06 9.76
N HIS A 211 -1.46 3.72 10.33
CA HIS A 211 -1.29 4.87 11.20
C HIS A 211 -1.27 4.53 12.71
N ASN A 212 -1.29 3.25 13.11
CA ASN A 212 -1.31 2.82 14.52
C ASN A 212 0.08 2.43 15.01
N PHE A 213 0.80 3.39 15.58
CA PHE A 213 2.19 3.20 16.00
C PHE A 213 2.35 2.35 17.25
N GLU A 214 1.30 2.20 18.06
CA GLU A 214 1.35 1.32 19.22
C GLU A 214 1.59 -0.13 18.82
N ARG A 215 1.20 -0.48 17.59
CA ARG A 215 1.33 -1.82 17.03
C ARG A 215 2.78 -2.26 16.90
N LEU A 216 3.68 -1.32 16.58
CA LEU A 216 5.13 -1.52 16.46
C LEU A 216 5.88 -1.32 17.78
N SER A 217 5.19 -0.99 18.86
CA SER A 217 5.85 -0.70 20.13
C SER A 217 6.34 -1.99 20.81
N PHE A 218 7.62 -2.03 21.15
CA PHE A 218 8.26 -3.16 21.86
C PHE A 218 7.63 -3.48 23.23
N LYS A 219 6.75 -2.60 23.74
CA LYS A 219 6.00 -2.79 24.99
C LYS A 219 4.86 -3.81 24.90
N ARG A 220 4.60 -4.38 23.72
CA ARG A 220 3.59 -5.42 23.55
C ARG A 220 4.11 -6.80 23.98
N ASN A 221 3.24 -7.58 24.63
CA ASN A 221 3.55 -8.94 25.10
C ASN A 221 3.23 -10.02 24.04
N ASP A 222 2.80 -9.66 22.83
CA ASP A 222 2.65 -10.56 21.70
C ASP A 222 3.84 -10.43 20.74
N TYR A 223 4.44 -11.57 20.37
CA TYR A 223 5.55 -11.60 19.43
C TYR A 223 5.09 -11.15 18.04
N GLY A 224 5.94 -10.38 17.36
CA GLY A 224 5.69 -9.74 16.06
C GLY A 224 4.98 -10.66 15.07
N THR A 225 3.73 -10.32 14.78
CA THR A 225 2.91 -11.00 13.77
C THR A 225 3.40 -10.64 12.37
N GLU A 226 3.02 -11.44 11.37
CA GLU A 226 3.31 -11.14 9.97
C GLU A 226 2.79 -9.74 9.56
N ALA A 227 1.68 -9.29 10.15
CA ALA A 227 1.15 -7.95 9.96
C ALA A 227 2.02 -6.85 10.58
N ASP A 228 2.70 -7.13 11.70
CA ASP A 228 3.63 -6.16 12.33
C ASP A 228 4.89 -6.02 11.49
N THR A 229 5.41 -7.13 10.95
CA THR A 229 6.53 -7.12 10.01
C THR A 229 6.18 -6.33 8.75
N MET A 230 5.02 -6.59 8.15
CA MET A 230 4.56 -5.86 6.97
C MET A 230 4.34 -4.36 7.27
N LEU A 231 3.83 -4.02 8.45
CA LEU A 231 3.69 -2.64 8.89
C LEU A 231 5.06 -1.94 9.03
N ALA A 232 6.04 -2.58 9.66
CA ALA A 232 7.38 -2.02 9.79
C ALA A 232 8.02 -1.74 8.42
N ILE A 233 7.90 -2.70 7.49
CA ILE A 233 8.35 -2.54 6.10
C ILE A 233 7.64 -1.35 5.42
N LEU A 234 6.31 -1.24 5.56
CA LEU A 234 5.54 -0.14 4.99
C LEU A 234 6.03 1.22 5.53
N LYS A 235 6.17 1.37 6.85
CA LYS A 235 6.62 2.62 7.48
C LYS A 235 8.03 3.03 7.04
N MET A 236 8.96 2.08 6.95
CA MET A 236 10.29 2.33 6.39
C MET A 236 10.21 2.77 4.92
N SER A 237 9.32 2.15 4.15
CA SER A 237 9.19 2.43 2.71
C SER A 237 8.56 3.78 2.42
N GLU A 238 7.54 4.17 3.17
CA GLU A 238 6.96 5.52 3.12
C GLU A 238 8.03 6.57 3.42
N HIS A 239 8.83 6.35 4.46
CA HIS A 239 9.90 7.27 4.84
C HIS A 239 10.99 7.40 3.75
N ILE A 240 11.48 6.28 3.22
CA ILE A 240 12.47 6.27 2.12
C ILE A 240 11.92 6.98 0.89
N SER A 241 10.68 6.66 0.48
CA SER A 241 10.04 7.31 -0.66
C SER A 241 9.83 8.82 -0.44
N HIS A 242 9.43 9.22 0.77
CA HIS A 242 9.21 10.62 1.13
C HIS A 242 10.50 11.45 1.08
N ILE A 243 11.60 10.95 1.67
CA ILE A 243 12.92 11.60 1.59
C ILE A 243 13.33 11.79 0.12
N HIS A 244 13.06 10.81 -0.72
CA HIS A 244 13.46 10.86 -2.12
C HIS A 244 12.61 11.84 -2.95
N SER A 245 11.28 11.85 -2.79
CA SER A 245 10.39 12.68 -3.61
C SER A 245 10.54 14.20 -3.37
N ALA A 246 11.17 14.62 -2.25
CA ALA A 246 11.40 16.03 -1.92
C ALA A 246 12.83 16.30 -1.41
N PRO A 247 13.88 16.17 -2.25
CA PRO A 247 15.26 16.35 -1.81
C PRO A 247 15.55 17.81 -1.41
N GLY A 248 15.98 18.03 -0.16
CA GLY A 248 16.49 19.32 0.30
C GLY A 248 15.45 20.31 0.84
N GLU A 249 14.18 19.91 0.94
CA GLU A 249 13.23 20.59 1.82
C GLU A 249 13.34 20.01 3.24
N ASP A 250 13.28 20.87 4.26
CA ASP A 250 13.28 20.49 5.68
C ASP A 250 11.91 19.89 6.05
N GLN A 251 11.51 18.83 5.34
CA GLN A 251 10.23 18.16 5.55
C GLN A 251 10.36 17.23 6.74
N GLN A 252 9.86 17.70 7.87
CA GLN A 252 9.82 16.96 9.11
C GLN A 252 8.80 15.81 8.96
N ASP A 253 9.29 14.59 8.73
CA ASP A 253 8.48 13.39 8.87
C ASP A 253 8.20 13.17 10.36
N ASN A 254 7.13 13.84 10.82
CA ASN A 254 6.70 13.86 12.20
C ASN A 254 6.34 12.46 12.68
N GLU A 255 5.77 11.63 11.80
CA GLU A 255 5.39 10.26 12.08
C GLU A 255 6.64 9.40 12.30
N TRP A 256 7.58 9.43 11.35
CA TRP A 256 8.86 8.72 11.47
C TRP A 256 9.64 9.11 12.73
N SER A 257 9.67 10.40 13.05
CA SER A 257 10.35 10.93 14.24
C SER A 257 9.83 10.32 15.55
N ILE A 258 8.55 9.92 15.58
CA ILE A 258 7.91 9.27 16.73
C ILE A 258 8.21 7.78 16.78
N ILE A 259 8.24 7.10 15.62
CA ILE A 259 8.24 5.62 15.57
C ILE A 259 9.60 4.98 15.33
N LYS A 260 10.58 5.72 14.80
CA LYS A 260 11.83 5.12 14.30
C LYS A 260 12.58 4.27 15.32
N SER A 261 12.61 4.68 16.59
CA SER A 261 13.29 3.92 17.65
C SER A 261 12.61 2.56 17.90
N ASP A 262 11.29 2.56 18.12
CA ASP A 262 10.51 1.34 18.36
C ASP A 262 10.58 0.42 17.12
N LEU A 263 10.60 1.01 15.91
CA LEU A 263 10.73 0.28 14.64
C LEU A 263 12.11 -0.37 14.48
N PHE A 264 13.20 0.34 14.76
CA PHE A 264 14.56 -0.19 14.70
C PHE A 264 14.76 -1.33 15.69
N ASP A 265 14.27 -1.18 16.92
CA ASP A 265 14.27 -2.25 17.92
C ASP A 265 13.48 -3.47 17.45
N PHE A 266 12.31 -3.27 16.83
CA PHE A 266 11.48 -4.35 16.28
C PHE A 266 12.18 -5.09 15.13
N MET A 267 12.82 -4.35 14.21
CA MET A 267 13.52 -4.89 13.05
C MET A 267 14.90 -5.45 13.40
N GLY A 268 15.42 -5.14 14.58
CA GLY A 268 16.76 -5.55 15.02
C GLY A 268 17.89 -4.88 14.23
N ILE A 269 17.69 -3.64 13.77
CA ILE A 269 18.65 -2.85 13.00
C ILE A 269 19.00 -1.56 13.73
N SER A 270 20.18 -0.99 13.48
CA SER A 270 20.54 0.33 13.98
C SER A 270 20.15 1.45 13.00
N GLU A 271 20.14 2.70 13.47
CA GLU A 271 19.90 3.87 12.59
C GLU A 271 20.93 3.99 11.46
N PRO A 272 22.25 3.77 11.68
CA PRO A 272 23.22 3.66 10.59
C PRO A 272 22.90 2.54 9.59
N ASP A 273 22.50 1.35 10.05
CA ASP A 273 22.14 0.25 9.15
C ASP A 273 20.94 0.65 8.27
N PHE A 274 19.95 1.34 8.84
CA PHE A 274 18.81 1.83 8.09
C PHE A 274 19.20 2.85 7.00
N ILE A 275 20.14 3.76 7.30
CA ILE A 275 20.65 4.72 6.31
C ILE A 275 21.31 3.98 5.14
N ASP A 276 22.19 3.01 5.42
CA ASP A 276 22.85 2.22 4.38
C ASP A 276 21.84 1.41 3.52
N ILE A 277 20.81 0.86 4.16
CA ILE A 277 19.71 0.15 3.49
C ILE A 277 18.91 1.12 2.62
N SER A 278 18.57 2.31 3.13
CA SER A 278 17.84 3.35 2.42
C SER A 278 18.59 3.79 1.16
N ASP A 279 19.89 4.07 1.28
CA ASP A 279 20.75 4.43 0.15
C ASP A 279 20.78 3.32 -0.92
N SER A 280 20.85 2.06 -0.47
CA SER A 280 20.80 0.90 -1.37
C SER A 280 19.46 0.76 -2.09
N VAL A 281 18.34 1.09 -1.43
CA VAL A 281 17.01 1.09 -2.06
C VAL A 281 16.92 2.19 -3.12
N ILE A 282 17.36 3.40 -2.78
CA ILE A 282 17.37 4.58 -3.68
C ILE A 282 18.22 4.30 -4.92
N GLU A 283 19.42 3.73 -4.75
CA GLU A 283 20.31 3.36 -5.85
C GLU A 283 19.64 2.35 -6.80
N LYS A 284 19.05 1.27 -6.26
CA LYS A 284 18.41 0.22 -7.06
C LYS A 284 17.21 0.70 -7.87
N LEU A 285 16.46 1.64 -7.33
CA LEU A 285 15.28 2.18 -7.99
C LEU A 285 15.61 3.30 -8.98
N ASN A 286 16.90 3.67 -9.15
CA ASN A 286 17.35 4.81 -9.95
C ASN A 286 16.64 6.10 -9.57
N LEU A 287 16.44 6.30 -8.28
CA LEU A 287 15.79 7.45 -7.69
C LEU A 287 16.80 8.62 -7.57
N TYR A 288 17.38 9.06 -8.69
CA TYR A 288 18.35 10.18 -8.79
C TYR A 288 17.86 11.30 -9.70
#